data_AF-A0AAE0T4E7-F1
#
_entry.id   AF-A0AAE0T4E7-F1
#
_cell.length_a   1.000
_cell.length_b   1.000
_cell.length_c   1.000
_cell.angle_alpha   90.00
_cell.angle_beta   90.00
_cell.angle_gamma   90.00
#
_symmetry.space_group_name_H-M   'P 1'
#
loop_
_entity.id
_entity.type
_entity.pdbx_description
1 polymer ?
#
loop_
_entity_poly.entity_id
_entity_poly.type
_entity_poly.pdbx_seq_one_letter_code
_entity_poly.pdbx_strand_id
1 'polypeptide(L)'
;MPGGLFAISRNFFERIGKYDPGFSYWGAENLELSFKTWMCGGTLETIPCSHVGHIFRTKIPYKWPNWYNILKRNNVRLAEVWLDEFKEYYYDRIDNNL
;
A
#
# COMPACT_ATOMS: atom_id res chain seq x y z
N MET A 1 -3.22 -0.52 7.23
CA MET A 1 -2.12 -0.21 8.18
C MET A 1 -1.17 0.85 7.60
N PRO A 2 -0.30 1.50 8.41
CA PRO A 2 0.66 2.50 7.91
C PRO A 2 1.79 1.93 7.02
N GLY A 3 2.09 0.63 7.09
CA GLY A 3 3.03 -0.06 6.20
C GLY A 3 4.46 -0.16 6.71
N GLY A 4 5.02 0.94 7.24
CA GLY A 4 6.44 0.99 7.62
C GLY A 4 6.82 0.17 8.87
N LEU A 5 5.86 -0.12 9.76
CA LEU A 5 6.08 -0.86 10.99
C LEU A 5 4.95 -1.88 11.20
N PHE A 6 5.30 -3.16 11.15
CA PHE A 6 4.40 -4.28 11.43
C PHE A 6 5.23 -5.56 11.63
N ALA A 7 4.60 -6.59 12.19
CA ALA A 7 5.13 -7.94 12.23
C ALA A 7 4.19 -8.87 11.47
N ILE A 8 4.74 -9.82 10.73
CA ILE A 8 3.97 -10.80 9.95
C ILE A 8 4.69 -12.14 9.96
N SER A 9 3.93 -13.23 10.01
CA SER A 9 4.51 -14.56 9.80
C SER A 9 5.07 -14.68 8.39
N ARG A 10 6.31 -15.17 8.27
CA ARG A 10 6.96 -15.40 6.96
C ARG A 10 6.12 -16.30 6.06
N ASN A 11 5.62 -17.41 6.60
CA ASN A 11 4.81 -18.36 5.84
C ASN A 11 3.50 -17.73 5.37
N PHE A 12 2.87 -16.90 6.20
CA PHE A 12 1.66 -16.18 5.80
C PHE A 12 1.97 -15.13 4.72
N PHE A 13 3.07 -14.37 4.87
CA PHE A 13 3.51 -13.39 3.89
C PHE A 13 3.82 -14.01 2.52
N GLU A 14 4.46 -15.17 2.50
CA GLU A 14 4.69 -15.95 1.29
C GLU A 14 3.37 -16.45 0.67
N ARG A 15 2.45 -16.95 1.50
CA ARG A 15 1.14 -17.45 1.05
C ARG A 15 0.27 -16.39 0.38
N ILE A 16 0.25 -15.16 0.90
CA ILE A 16 -0.52 -14.05 0.31
C ILE A 16 0.22 -13.35 -0.85
N GLY A 17 1.35 -13.91 -1.29
CA GLY A 17 2.06 -13.46 -2.49
C GLY A 17 2.99 -12.26 -2.28
N LYS A 18 3.48 -12.02 -1.05
CA LYS A 18 4.39 -10.91 -0.71
C LYS A 18 3.87 -9.55 -1.21
N TYR A 19 4.77 -8.61 -1.48
CA TYR A 19 4.44 -7.35 -2.18
C TYR A 19 4.38 -7.55 -3.69
N ASP A 20 3.58 -6.72 -4.36
CA ASP A 20 3.61 -6.60 -5.81
C ASP A 20 5.00 -6.13 -6.31
N PRO A 21 5.75 -6.95 -7.07
CA PRO A 21 7.05 -6.57 -7.60
C PRO A 21 6.98 -5.44 -8.64
N GLY A 22 5.79 -5.13 -9.15
CA GLY A 22 5.54 -4.02 -10.06
C GLY A 22 5.45 -2.65 -9.38
N PHE A 23 5.36 -2.58 -8.04
CA PHE A 23 5.43 -1.31 -7.33
C PHE A 23 6.83 -0.72 -7.41
N SER A 24 6.89 0.60 -7.55
CA SER A 24 8.14 1.35 -7.67
C SER A 24 8.28 2.34 -6.53
N TYR A 25 9.47 2.39 -5.94
CA TYR A 25 9.87 3.30 -4.86
C TYR A 25 8.97 3.29 -3.63
N TRP A 26 7.88 4.05 -3.65
CA TRP A 26 7.03 4.30 -2.48
C TRP A 26 5.58 4.55 -2.85
N GLY A 27 4.67 4.04 -2.03
CA GLY A 27 3.25 4.32 -2.06
C GLY A 27 2.43 3.13 -2.54
N ALA A 28 1.23 3.01 -1.94
CA ALA A 28 0.22 1.98 -2.14
C ALA A 28 0.55 0.58 -1.60
N GLU A 29 1.81 0.25 -1.31
CA GLU A 29 2.19 -1.08 -0.80
C GLU A 29 1.53 -1.41 0.55
N ASN A 30 1.35 -0.38 1.40
CA ASN A 30 0.69 -0.52 2.69
C ASN A 30 -0.82 -0.79 2.54
N LEU A 31 -1.45 -0.19 1.53
CA LEU A 31 -2.86 -0.42 1.21
C LEU A 31 -3.05 -1.80 0.59
N GLU A 32 -2.20 -2.17 -0.36
CA GLU A 32 -2.24 -3.46 -1.05
C GLU A 32 -2.10 -4.62 -0.07
N LEU A 33 -1.08 -4.57 0.80
CA LEU A 33 -0.90 -5.60 1.82
C LEU A 33 -2.06 -5.61 2.83
N SER A 34 -2.69 -4.46 3.08
CA SER A 34 -3.87 -4.39 3.94
C SER A 34 -5.07 -5.10 3.31
N PHE A 35 -5.35 -4.83 2.03
CA PHE A 35 -6.44 -5.47 1.29
C PHE A 35 -6.21 -6.97 1.14
N LYS A 36 -4.99 -7.38 0.74
CA LYS A 36 -4.57 -8.79 0.75
C LYS A 36 -4.88 -9.48 2.07
N THR A 37 -4.46 -8.86 3.17
CA THR A 37 -4.61 -9.49 4.49
C THR A 37 -6.08 -9.68 4.83
N TRP A 38 -6.93 -8.65 4.66
CA TRP A 38 -8.35 -8.74 4.96
C TRP A 38 -9.11 -9.67 4.01
N MET A 39 -8.92 -9.50 2.70
CA MET A 39 -9.71 -10.19 1.67
C MET A 39 -9.27 -11.65 1.48
N CYS A 40 -8.05 -12.01 1.90
CA CYS A 40 -7.52 -13.37 1.80
C CYS A 40 -7.49 -14.12 3.15
N GLY A 41 -8.33 -13.71 4.11
CA GLY A 41 -8.60 -14.48 5.34
C GLY A 41 -7.60 -14.29 6.48
N GLY A 42 -6.85 -13.19 6.50
CA GLY A 42 -6.09 -12.73 7.66
C GLY A 42 -6.78 -11.58 8.40
N THR A 43 -6.10 -11.06 9.42
CA THR A 43 -6.53 -9.89 10.19
C THR A 43 -5.40 -8.88 10.31
N LEU A 44 -5.76 -7.60 10.46
CA LEU A 44 -4.81 -6.53 10.78
C LEU A 44 -5.11 -5.98 12.16
N GLU A 45 -4.11 -6.00 13.03
CA GLU A 45 -4.25 -5.64 14.44
C GLU A 45 -3.26 -4.55 14.83
N THR A 46 -3.74 -3.60 15.64
CA THR A 46 -2.89 -2.61 16.30
C THR A 46 -2.74 -3.02 17.75
N ILE A 47 -1.51 -3.34 18.17
CA ILE A 47 -1.23 -3.83 19.53
C ILE A 47 -0.87 -2.65 20.44
N PRO A 48 -1.76 -2.20 21.35
CA PRO A 48 -1.53 -0.99 22.15
C PRO A 48 -0.36 -1.12 23.14
N CYS A 49 0.06 -2.34 23.48
CA CYS A 49 1.24 -2.55 24.33
C CYS A 49 2.57 -2.39 23.59
N SER A 50 2.57 -2.47 22.26
CA SER A 50 3.77 -2.41 21.42
C SER A 50 3.99 -1.00 20.89
N HIS A 51 4.98 -0.30 21.45
CA HIS A 51 5.26 1.09 21.11
C HIS A 51 6.55 1.21 20.31
N VAL A 52 6.48 1.85 19.13
CA VAL A 52 7.66 2.21 18.34
C VAL A 52 7.52 3.66 17.88
N GLY A 53 8.47 4.51 18.25
CA GLY A 53 8.51 5.90 17.83
C GLY A 53 8.91 6.01 16.36
N HIS A 54 8.16 6.82 15.58
CA HIS A 54 8.48 7.14 14.19
C HIS A 54 8.53 8.65 14.01
N ILE A 55 9.62 9.16 13.43
CA ILE A 55 9.77 10.59 13.13
C ILE A 55 9.03 10.89 11.82
N PHE A 56 7.85 11.47 11.92
CA PHE A 56 7.11 11.94 10.75
C PHE A 56 7.84 13.11 10.10
N ARG A 57 8.16 12.95 8.82
CA ARG A 57 8.82 13.99 8.03
C ARG A 57 7.77 14.89 7.40
N THR A 58 8.05 16.19 7.36
CA THR A 58 7.20 17.17 6.66
C THR A 58 7.51 17.26 5.16
N LYS A 59 8.72 16.85 4.74
CA LYS A 59 9.16 16.85 3.35
C LYS A 59 9.96 15.58 3.05
N ILE A 60 9.84 15.09 1.82
CA ILE A 60 10.61 13.95 1.32
C ILE A 60 12.03 14.45 1.02
N PRO A 61 13.09 13.88 1.63
CA PRO A 61 14.47 14.36 1.44
C PRO A 61 15.11 13.86 0.14
N TYR A 62 14.47 12.94 -0.57
CA TYR A 62 14.95 12.36 -1.81
C TYR A 62 14.26 13.01 -3.02
N LYS A 63 15.02 13.27 -4.08
CA LYS A 63 14.48 13.67 -5.38
C LYS A 63 14.21 12.41 -6.19
N TRP A 64 12.95 12.14 -6.50
CA TRP A 64 12.57 11.08 -7.43
C TRP A 64 12.22 11.69 -8.80
N PRO A 65 12.70 11.12 -9.91
CA PRO A 65 12.19 11.47 -11.21
C PRO A 65 10.69 11.15 -11.25
N ASN A 66 9.85 12.14 -11.57
CA ASN A 66 8.41 11.98 -11.76
C ASN A 66 7.67 11.27 -10.61
N TRP A 67 7.85 11.75 -9.36
CA TRP A 67 7.21 11.19 -8.16
C TRP A 67 5.69 10.98 -8.31
N TYR A 68 4.99 11.93 -8.94
CA TYR A 68 3.54 11.89 -9.13
C TYR A 68 3.13 10.67 -9.97
N ASN A 69 3.87 10.41 -11.04
CA ASN A 69 3.60 9.28 -11.93
C ASN A 69 3.87 7.93 -11.23
N ILE A 70 4.84 7.87 -10.32
CA ILE A 70 5.14 6.66 -9.54
C ILE A 70 3.98 6.34 -8.60
N LEU A 71 3.55 7.32 -7.78
CA LEU A 71 2.46 7.11 -6.83
C LEU A 71 1.17 6.75 -7.55
N LYS A 72 0.84 7.47 -8.63
CA LYS A 72 -0.32 7.19 -9.47
C LYS A 72 -0.28 5.77 -10.03
N ARG A 73 0.84 5.36 -10.64
CA ARG A 73 1.02 4.00 -11.17
C ARG A 73 0.82 2.92 -10.10
N ASN A 74 1.39 3.09 -8.92
CA ASN A 74 1.23 2.11 -7.84
C ASN A 74 -0.25 2.02 -7.38
N ASN A 75 -0.95 3.16 -7.26
CA ASN A 75 -2.36 3.16 -6.87
C ASN A 75 -3.27 2.58 -7.96
N VAL A 76 -3.03 2.85 -9.24
CA VAL A 76 -3.78 2.24 -10.35
C VAL A 76 -3.62 0.72 -10.33
N ARG A 77 -2.39 0.22 -10.14
CA ARG A 77 -2.13 -1.23 -10.02
C ARG A 77 -2.89 -1.85 -8.85
N LEU A 78 -2.91 -1.17 -7.70
CA LEU A 78 -3.68 -1.62 -6.54
C LEU A 78 -5.19 -1.63 -6.86
N ALA A 79 -5.70 -0.58 -7.51
CA ALA A 79 -7.11 -0.41 -7.79
C ALA A 79 -7.63 -1.49 -8.75
N GLU A 80 -6.88 -1.77 -9.82
CA GLU A 80 -7.20 -2.80 -10.80
C GLU A 80 -7.27 -4.22 -10.21
N VAL A 81 -6.56 -4.48 -9.12
CA VAL A 81 -6.48 -5.82 -8.52
C VAL A 81 -7.44 -5.99 -7.33
N TRP A 82 -7.64 -4.94 -6.53
CA TRP A 82 -8.28 -5.08 -5.21
C TRP A 82 -9.57 -4.31 -5.00
N LEU A 83 -9.90 -3.34 -5.88
CA LEU A 83 -11.05 -2.46 -5.66
C LEU A 83 -12.28 -2.84 -6.49
N ASP A 84 -12.22 -3.86 -7.35
CA ASP A 84 -13.35 -4.27 -8.20
C ASP A 84 -14.02 -3.04 -8.88
N GLU A 85 -15.35 -2.90 -8.80
CA GLU A 85 -16.08 -1.74 -9.30
C GLU A 85 -15.79 -0.43 -8.53
N PHE A 86 -15.26 -0.50 -7.31
CA PHE A 86 -14.93 0.70 -6.52
C PHE A 86 -13.71 1.44 -7.04
N LYS A 87 -12.95 0.86 -7.98
CA LYS A 87 -11.84 1.55 -8.64
C LYS A 87 -12.30 2.79 -9.42
N GLU A 88 -13.55 2.80 -9.90
CA GLU A 88 -14.13 3.96 -10.60
C GLU A 88 -14.16 5.21 -9.71
N TYR A 89 -14.41 5.07 -8.40
CA TYR A 89 -14.33 6.20 -7.46
C TYR A 89 -12.92 6.77 -7.32
N TYR A 90 -11.89 5.94 -7.51
CA TYR A 90 -10.52 6.42 -7.54
C TYR A 90 -10.22 7.14 -8.85
N TYR A 91 -10.68 6.59 -9.98
CA TYR A 91 -10.51 7.16 -11.31
C TYR A 91 -11.18 8.51 -11.49
N ASP A 92 -12.40 8.67 -10.97
CA ASP A 92 -13.10 9.96 -10.95
C ASP A 92 -12.30 11.04 -10.21
N ARG A 93 -11.56 10.68 -9.16
CA ARG A 93 -10.73 11.64 -8.40
C ARG A 93 -9.44 12.04 -9.08
N ILE A 94 -9.00 11.29 -10.09
CA ILE A 94 -7.83 11.60 -10.90
C ILE A 94 -8.23 12.03 -12.33
N ASP A 95 -9.49 12.44 -12.52
CA ASP A 95 -10.07 12.88 -13.80
C ASP A 95 -9.90 11.86 -14.93
N ASN A 96 -9.94 10.55 -14.61
CA ASN A 96 -9.70 9.46 -15.57
C ASN A 96 -8.36 9.56 -16.34
N ASN A 97 -7.44 10.39 -15.84
CA ASN A 97 -6.10 10.48 -16.35
C ASN A 97 -5.36 9.28 -15.77
N LEU A 98 -5.21 8.20 -16.53
CA LEU A 98 -4.49 6.96 -16.16
C LEU A 98 -2.98 7.03 -16.44
#